data_AF-A0AA50Q9Y5-F1
#
_entry.id   AF-A0AA50Q9Y5-F1
#
_cell.length_a   1.000
_cell.length_b   1.000
_cell.length_c   1.000
_cell.angle_alpha   90.00
_cell.angle_beta   90.00
_cell.angle_gamma   90.00
#
_symmetry.space_group_name_H-M   'P 1'
#
loop_
_entity.id
_entity.type
_entity.pdbx_description
1 polymer ?
#
loop_
_entity_poly.entity_id
_entity_poly.type
_entity_poly.pdbx_seq_one_letter_code
_entity_poly.pdbx_strand_id
1 'polypeptide(L)'
;MPKIFFIPNKKICFNGLILESKKNKNLLDLAHNNKIKIENACKKSCICTTCHCIIHKGFYSLEIIKNNENNVLNKSWGLEIKSRLSCQIKIKKRDLVIEIPVYNINYINEY
;
A
#
# COMPACT_ATOMS: atom_id res chain seq x y z
N MET A 1 12.15 -4.35 15.29
CA MET A 1 11.11 -3.62 14.52
C MET A 1 10.61 -4.55 13.42
N PRO A 2 9.31 -4.57 13.04
CA PRO A 2 8.86 -5.34 11.88
C PRO A 2 9.60 -4.92 10.60
N LYS A 3 9.92 -5.90 9.78
CA LYS A 3 10.50 -5.73 8.44
C LYS A 3 9.39 -5.65 7.40
N ILE A 4 9.46 -4.62 6.58
CA ILE A 4 8.51 -4.31 5.52
C ILE A 4 9.25 -4.48 4.21
N PHE A 5 8.97 -5.57 3.50
CA PHE A 5 9.58 -5.86 2.21
C PHE A 5 8.65 -5.41 1.08
N PHE A 6 9.11 -4.46 0.27
CA PHE A 6 8.50 -4.11 -1.00
C PHE A 6 9.13 -4.98 -2.09
N ILE A 7 8.31 -5.78 -2.77
CA ILE A 7 8.72 -6.63 -3.88
C ILE A 7 9.24 -5.74 -5.03
N PRO A 8 10.25 -6.21 -5.80
CA PRO A 8 10.69 -5.56 -7.02
C PRO A 8 9.54 -5.09 -7.92
N ASN A 9 9.55 -3.80 -8.26
CA ASN A 9 8.61 -3.15 -9.16
C ASN A 9 9.37 -2.24 -10.12
N LYS A 10 9.17 -2.47 -11.43
CA LYS A 10 9.91 -1.79 -12.51
C LYS A 10 9.79 -0.26 -12.50
N LYS A 11 8.71 0.31 -11.96
CA LYS A 11 8.43 1.76 -11.99
C LYS A 11 8.93 2.49 -10.75
N ILE A 12 8.77 1.88 -9.57
CA ILE A 12 8.95 2.59 -8.30
C ILE A 12 10.00 1.96 -7.37
N CYS A 13 10.40 0.71 -7.60
CA CYS A 13 11.31 -0.03 -6.72
C CYS A 13 12.00 -1.19 -7.46
N PHE A 14 12.93 -0.90 -8.37
CA PHE A 14 13.46 -1.88 -9.32
C PHE A 14 14.03 -3.16 -8.68
N ASN A 15 14.80 -3.03 -7.59
CA ASN A 15 15.43 -4.15 -6.89
C ASN A 15 14.62 -4.68 -5.69
N GLY A 16 13.44 -4.11 -5.44
CA GLY A 16 12.76 -4.27 -4.15
C GLY A 16 13.49 -3.54 -3.03
N LEU A 17 12.86 -3.46 -1.85
CA LEU A 17 13.44 -2.77 -0.69
C LEU A 17 12.92 -3.35 0.61
N ILE A 18 13.82 -3.64 1.55
CA ILE A 18 13.47 -4.02 2.92
C ILE A 18 13.64 -2.80 3.81
N LEU A 19 12.58 -2.44 4.52
CA LEU A 19 12.54 -1.32 5.45
C LEU A 19 12.21 -1.80 6.86
N GLU A 20 12.77 -1.16 7.87
CA GLU A 20 12.33 -1.36 9.25
C GLU A 20 11.36 -0.25 9.66
N SER A 21 10.29 -0.62 10.33
CA SER A 21 9.31 0.35 10.82
C SER A 21 8.98 0.17 12.29
N LYS A 22 8.73 1.29 12.96
CA LYS A 22 8.07 1.28 14.27
C LYS A 22 6.59 0.93 14.10
N LYS A 23 5.99 0.40 15.16
CA LYS A 23 4.54 0.13 15.21
C LYS A 23 3.77 1.45 15.04
N ASN A 24 2.55 1.34 14.52
CA ASN A 24 1.61 2.45 14.28
C ASN A 24 2.03 3.49 13.23
N LYS A 25 3.18 3.33 12.56
CA LYS A 25 3.49 4.13 11.36
C LYS A 25 2.57 3.75 10.21
N ASN A 26 2.19 4.74 9.42
CA ASN A 26 1.42 4.54 8.19
C ASN A 26 2.31 3.92 7.11
N LEU A 27 1.79 2.94 6.36
CA LEU A 27 2.58 2.23 5.35
C LEU A 27 2.97 3.11 4.16
N LEU A 28 2.04 3.93 3.66
CA LEU A 28 2.32 4.85 2.56
C LEU A 28 3.37 5.90 2.97
N ASP A 29 3.28 6.43 4.19
CA ASP A 29 4.31 7.35 4.71
C ASP A 29 5.67 6.69 4.81
N LEU A 30 5.73 5.43 5.26
CA LEU A 30 6.99 4.69 5.28
C LEU A 30 7.57 4.57 3.88
N ALA A 31 6.74 4.23 2.88
CA ALA A 31 7.16 4.11 1.49
C ALA A 31 7.71 5.45 0.94
N HIS A 32 6.96 6.54 1.12
CA HIS A 32 7.36 7.88 0.66
C HIS A 32 8.65 8.38 1.31
N ASN A 33 8.78 8.23 2.62
CA ASN A 33 9.99 8.62 3.36
C ASN A 33 11.24 7.86 2.89
N ASN A 34 11.05 6.69 2.26
CA ASN A 34 12.13 5.87 1.70
C ASN A 34 12.15 5.89 0.17
N LYS A 35 11.61 6.96 -0.44
CA LYS A 35 11.64 7.25 -1.89
C LYS A 35 10.90 6.23 -2.77
N ILE A 36 10.05 5.38 -2.19
CA ILE A 36 9.11 4.55 -2.96
C ILE A 36 7.88 5.41 -3.29
N LYS A 37 7.82 5.91 -4.52
CA LYS A 37 6.79 6.85 -4.99
C LYS A 37 5.47 6.16 -5.35
N ILE A 38 4.81 5.55 -4.37
CA ILE A 38 3.44 5.06 -4.54
C ILE A 38 2.51 6.26 -4.74
N GLU A 39 1.70 6.26 -5.79
CA GLU A 39 0.75 7.34 -6.03
C GLU A 39 -0.33 7.40 -4.93
N ASN A 40 -0.81 8.60 -4.64
CA ASN A 40 -1.79 8.84 -3.59
C ASN A 40 -2.67 10.06 -3.88
N ALA A 41 -3.22 10.14 -5.10
CA ALA A 41 -4.00 11.27 -5.63
C ALA A 41 -4.97 11.92 -4.62
N CYS A 42 -5.73 11.13 -3.84
CA CYS A 42 -6.66 11.68 -2.85
C CYS A 42 -6.04 12.18 -1.53
N LYS A 43 -4.70 12.25 -1.46
CA LYS A 43 -3.95 12.68 -0.26
C LYS A 43 -4.34 11.89 0.99
N LYS A 44 -4.52 10.56 0.84
CA LYS A 44 -4.86 9.58 1.89
C LYS A 44 -6.30 9.62 2.42
N SER A 45 -7.20 10.29 1.71
CA SER A 45 -8.60 10.45 2.11
C SER A 45 -9.50 9.22 1.88
N CYS A 46 -8.94 8.08 1.44
CA CYS A 46 -9.69 6.84 1.19
C CYS A 46 -10.83 7.01 0.18
N ILE A 47 -10.55 7.63 -0.97
CA ILE A 47 -11.53 7.85 -2.05
C ILE A 47 -11.00 7.46 -3.44
N CYS A 48 -9.70 7.14 -3.56
CA CYS A 48 -9.08 6.68 -4.80
C CYS A 48 -8.32 5.36 -4.58
N THR A 49 -7.94 4.69 -5.67
CA THR A 49 -7.24 3.41 -5.65
C THR A 49 -5.77 3.51 -6.05
N THR A 50 -5.25 4.71 -6.27
CA THR A 50 -3.86 4.92 -6.73
C THR A 50 -2.79 4.40 -5.78
N CYS A 51 -3.11 4.31 -4.49
CA CYS A 51 -2.23 3.77 -3.44
C CYS A 51 -2.45 2.27 -3.15
N HIS A 52 -3.18 1.57 -4.01
CA HIS A 52 -3.47 0.15 -3.89
C HIS A 52 -2.17 -0.67 -3.82
N CYS A 53 -2.18 -1.65 -2.92
CA CYS A 53 -1.11 -2.61 -2.72
C CYS A 53 -1.70 -3.98 -2.35
N ILE A 54 -0.92 -5.05 -2.55
CA ILE A 54 -1.29 -6.42 -2.19
C ILE A 54 -0.35 -6.90 -1.09
N ILE A 55 -0.90 -7.49 -0.03
CA ILE A 55 -0.13 -7.95 1.14
C ILE A 55 0.05 -9.46 1.09
N HIS A 56 1.16 -9.94 0.54
CA HIS A 56 1.45 -11.37 0.43
C HIS A 56 1.67 -12.04 1.79
N LYS A 57 2.40 -11.38 2.68
CA LYS A 57 2.71 -11.85 4.04
C LYS A 57 2.25 -10.84 5.09
N GLY A 58 1.66 -11.33 6.17
CA GLY A 58 1.27 -10.52 7.33
C GLY A 58 -0.10 -9.84 7.22
N PHE A 59 -0.87 -10.09 6.15
CA PHE A 59 -2.22 -9.53 5.94
C PHE A 59 -3.14 -9.68 7.16
N TYR A 60 -3.29 -10.90 7.68
CA TYR A 60 -4.14 -11.19 8.85
C TYR A 60 -3.67 -10.57 10.17
N SER A 61 -2.50 -9.91 10.20
CA SER A 61 -2.04 -9.15 11.37
C SER A 61 -2.43 -7.69 11.35
N LEU A 62 -2.96 -7.21 10.23
CA LEU A 62 -3.41 -5.83 10.05
C LEU A 62 -4.79 -5.62 10.68
N GLU A 63 -5.17 -4.35 10.82
CA GLU A 63 -6.56 -4.01 11.17
C GLU A 63 -7.51 -4.49 10.07
N ILE A 64 -8.70 -4.92 10.50
CA ILE A 64 -9.78 -5.33 9.61
C ILE A 64 -10.08 -4.18 8.65
N ILE A 65 -10.26 -4.53 7.37
CA ILE A 65 -10.62 -3.56 6.35
C ILE A 65 -11.95 -2.90 6.70
N LYS A 66 -12.02 -1.57 6.56
CA LYS A 66 -13.26 -0.82 6.79
C LYS A 66 -14.15 -0.86 5.55
N ASN A 67 -15.46 -0.78 5.71
CA ASN A 67 -16.42 -0.79 4.59
C ASN A 67 -16.09 0.26 3.52
N ASN A 68 -15.71 1.48 3.91
CA ASN A 68 -15.34 2.51 2.93
C ASN A 68 -14.10 2.11 2.10
N GLU A 69 -13.07 1.54 2.74
CA GLU A 69 -11.88 1.06 2.04
C GLU A 69 -12.25 -0.06 1.06
N ASN A 70 -13.09 -1.01 1.49
CA ASN A 70 -13.54 -2.11 0.66
C ASN A 70 -14.32 -1.63 -0.58
N ASN A 71 -15.22 -0.66 -0.38
CA ASN A 71 -16.00 -0.05 -1.46
C ASN A 71 -15.11 0.66 -2.50
N VAL A 72 -14.04 1.31 -2.05
CA VAL A 72 -13.07 1.96 -2.95
C VAL A 72 -12.21 0.92 -3.68
N LEU A 73 -11.74 -0.12 -2.99
CA LEU A 73 -10.94 -1.19 -3.59
C LEU A 73 -11.66 -1.96 -4.70
N ASN A 74 -12.99 -2.06 -4.66
CA ASN A 74 -13.78 -2.65 -5.77
C ASN A 74 -13.56 -1.95 -7.12
N LYS A 75 -13.01 -0.74 -7.12
CA LYS A 75 -12.68 0.05 -8.33
C LYS A 75 -11.21 -0.04 -8.70
N SER A 76 -10.42 -0.92 -8.07
CA SER A 76 -8.98 -1.07 -8.33
C SER A 76 -8.73 -2.01 -9.51
N TRP A 77 -7.64 -1.75 -10.22
CA TRP A 77 -7.13 -2.70 -11.20
C TRP A 77 -6.36 -3.81 -10.49
N GLY A 78 -6.55 -5.07 -10.89
CA GLY A 78 -5.86 -6.21 -10.28
C GLY A 78 -6.23 -6.45 -8.82
N LEU A 79 -7.53 -6.34 -8.48
CA LEU A 79 -8.03 -6.59 -7.13
C LEU A 79 -7.83 -8.06 -6.72
N GLU A 80 -7.17 -8.27 -5.59
CA GLU A 80 -7.02 -9.57 -4.94
C GLU A 80 -7.64 -9.59 -3.53
N ILE A 81 -7.82 -10.79 -2.99
CA ILE A 81 -8.32 -11.02 -1.62
C ILE A 81 -7.47 -10.28 -0.57
N LYS A 82 -6.15 -10.18 -0.80
CA LYS A 82 -5.20 -9.52 0.11
C LYS A 82 -4.88 -8.07 -0.29
N SER A 83 -5.68 -7.47 -1.16
CA SER A 83 -5.57 -6.05 -1.52
C SER A 83 -5.92 -5.14 -0.34
N ARG A 84 -5.18 -4.03 -0.25
CA ARG A 84 -5.41 -2.94 0.70
C ARG A 84 -5.06 -1.60 0.05
N LEU A 85 -5.56 -0.51 0.63
CA LEU A 85 -5.06 0.83 0.33
C LEU A 85 -3.90 1.13 1.29
N SER A 86 -2.68 1.29 0.78
CA SER A 86 -1.49 1.50 1.62
C SER A 86 -1.64 2.70 2.56
N CYS A 87 -2.39 3.73 2.14
CA CYS A 87 -2.68 4.90 2.98
C CYS A 87 -3.57 4.61 4.20
N GLN A 88 -4.29 3.49 4.21
CA GLN A 88 -5.17 3.07 5.32
C GLN A 88 -4.50 2.06 6.25
N ILE A 89 -3.28 1.62 5.95
CA ILE A 89 -2.57 0.60 6.72
C ILE A 89 -1.70 1.24 7.79
N LYS A 90 -1.97 0.88 9.06
CA LYS A 90 -1.05 1.09 10.18
C LYS A 90 -0.23 -0.17 10.42
N ILE A 91 1.10 -0.04 10.39
CA ILE A 91 2.03 -1.15 10.60
C ILE A 91 1.91 -1.69 12.02
N LYS A 92 1.73 -3.01 12.16
CA LYS A 92 1.59 -3.71 13.45
C LYS A 92 2.91 -4.35 13.87
N LYS A 93 2.86 -5.53 14.51
CA LYS A 93 4.05 -6.19 15.06
C LYS A 93 4.71 -7.16 14.09
N ARG A 94 3.99 -7.65 13.08
CA ARG A 94 4.48 -8.67 12.14
C ARG A 94 5.09 -8.02 10.91
N ASP A 95 6.03 -8.75 10.31
CA ASP A 95 6.64 -8.41 9.03
C ASP A 95 5.61 -8.46 7.91
N LEU A 96 5.77 -7.58 6.92
CA LEU A 96 4.92 -7.50 5.75
C LEU A 96 5.74 -7.75 4.48
N VAL A 97 5.16 -8.47 3.53
CA VAL A 97 5.64 -8.55 2.15
C VAL A 97 4.58 -7.94 1.27
N ILE A 98 4.94 -6.89 0.53
CA ILE A 98 4.03 -6.00 -0.17
C ILE A 98 4.39 -5.97 -1.63
N GLU A 99 3.39 -6.15 -2.47
CA GLU A 99 3.46 -5.88 -3.89
C GLU A 99 2.70 -4.59 -4.20
N ILE A 100 3.29 -3.77 -5.07
CA ILE A 100 2.62 -2.62 -5.67
C ILE A 100 2.27 -3.01 -7.10
N PRO A 101 1.00 -2.98 -7.51
CA PRO A 101 0.60 -3.24 -8.89
C PRO A 101 1.33 -2.34 -9.89
N VAL A 102 1.62 -2.86 -11.08
CA VAL A 102 2.32 -2.10 -12.15
C VAL A 102 1.43 -0.99 -12.72
N TYR A 103 0.12 -1.19 -12.67
CA TYR A 103 -0.89 -0.26 -13.15
C TYR A 103 -1.87 0.03 -12.03
N ASN A 104 -2.34 1.27 -11.98
CA ASN A 104 -3.44 1.68 -11.13
C ASN A 104 -4.43 2.47 -11.99
N ILE A 105 -5.60 2.75 -11.43
CA ILE A 105 -6.57 3.64 -12.08
C ILE A 105 -6.49 4.99 -11.37
N ASN A 106 -6.00 5.99 -12.09
CA ASN A 106 -5.99 7.36 -11.62
C ASN A 106 -7.00 8.20 -12.41
N TYR A 107 -8.14 8.50 -11.79
CA TYR A 107 -9.18 9.38 -12.37
C TYR A 107 -8.87 10.88 -12.17
N ILE A 108 -7.88 11.18 -11.33
CA ILE A 108 -7.49 12.53 -10.97
C ILE A 108 -6.11 12.76 -11.60
N ASN A 109 -6.11 13.20 -12.86
CA ASN A 109 -4.92 13.81 -13.44
C ASN A 109 -4.80 15.21 -12.83
N GLU A 110 -4.06 15.33 -11.72
CA GLU A 110 -3.43 16.61 -11.39
C GLU A 110 -2.28 16.78 -12.40
N TYR A 111 -2.40 17.79 -13.26
CA TYR A 111 -1.33 18.25 -14.17
C TYR A 111 -0.12 18.76 -13.38
#